data_AF-A0AAD8AEA3-F1
#
_entry.id   AF-A0AAD8AEA3-F1
#
_cell.length_a   1.000
_cell.length_b   1.000
_cell.length_c   1.000
_cell.angle_alpha   90.00
_cell.angle_beta   90.00
_cell.angle_gamma   90.00
#
_symmetry.space_group_name_H-M   'P 1'
#
loop_
_entity.id
_entity.type
_entity.pdbx_description
1 polymer ?
#
loop_
_entity_poly.entity_id
_entity_poly.type
_entity_poly.pdbx_seq_one_letter_code
_entity_poly.pdbx_strand_id
1 'polypeptide(L)'
;EYHTTLCDTLKILKYSRKVMTMEELKQECDNHAIYGVHAACCVLPIVLCDNGLNIDDIITSGDARATDVYNGEFYKKALQSMLPEFERMEFSGNSHNMFFS
;
A
#
# COMPACT_ATOMS: atom_id res chain seq x y z
N GLU A 1 -16.72 -1.78 -12.05
CA GLU A 1 -16.35 -0.72 -13.00
C GLU A 1 -14.83 -0.64 -13.20
N TYR A 2 -14.02 -0.37 -12.16
CA TYR A 2 -12.56 -0.24 -12.28
C TYR A 2 -11.84 -1.40 -12.99
N HIS A 3 -12.10 -2.65 -12.60
CA HIS A 3 -11.45 -3.82 -13.22
C HIS A 3 -11.79 -3.96 -14.71
N THR A 4 -13.02 -3.64 -15.11
CA THR A 4 -13.42 -3.63 -16.52
C THR A 4 -12.60 -2.62 -17.32
N THR A 5 -12.49 -1.38 -16.83
CA THR A 5 -11.68 -0.33 -17.46
C THR A 5 -10.20 -0.70 -17.54
N LEU A 6 -9.65 -1.32 -16.49
CA LEU A 6 -8.28 -1.81 -16.49
C LEU A 6 -8.09 -2.89 -17.57
N CYS A 7 -8.98 -3.88 -17.64
CA CYS A 7 -8.93 -4.94 -18.64
C CYS A 7 -8.99 -4.39 -20.06
N ASP A 8 -9.87 -3.43 -20.32
CA ASP A 8 -10.01 -2.81 -21.63
C ASP A 8 -8.77 -1.99 -22.01
N THR A 9 -8.18 -1.29 -21.05
CA THR A 9 -6.92 -0.56 -21.24
C THR A 9 -5.77 -1.52 -21.56
N LEU A 10 -5.65 -2.65 -20.85
CA LEU A 10 -4.62 -3.66 -21.12
C LEU A 10 -4.76 -4.27 -22.52
N LYS A 11 -5.99 -4.47 -23.02
CA LYS A 11 -6.25 -4.91 -24.41
C LYS A 11 -5.76 -3.87 -25.42
N ILE A 12 -6.07 -2.58 -25.20
CA ILE A 12 -5.62 -1.48 -26.08
C ILE A 12 -4.09 -1.43 -26.14
N LEU A 13 -3.42 -1.62 -25.00
CA LEU A 13 -1.96 -1.64 -24.90
C LEU A 13 -1.31 -2.93 -25.43
N LYS A 14 -2.10 -3.84 -26.02
CA LYS A 14 -1.64 -5.14 -26.54
C LYS A 14 -0.84 -5.94 -25.51
N TYR A 15 -1.28 -5.90 -24.25
CA TYR A 15 -0.65 -6.65 -23.18
C TYR A 15 -0.65 -8.14 -23.54
N SER A 16 0.53 -8.76 -23.53
CA SER A 16 0.75 -10.10 -24.09
C SER A 16 0.47 -11.25 -23.11
N ARG A 17 0.23 -10.95 -21.84
CA ARG A 17 -0.05 -11.96 -20.80
C ARG A 17 -1.55 -12.06 -20.51
N LYS A 18 -1.93 -13.11 -19.78
CA LYS A 18 -3.30 -13.32 -19.31
C LYS A 18 -3.77 -12.10 -18.50
N VAL A 19 -4.94 -11.56 -18.87
CA VAL A 19 -5.63 -10.56 -18.07
C VAL A 19 -6.27 -11.28 -16.89
N MET A 20 -5.90 -10.89 -15.67
CA MET A 20 -6.38 -11.52 -14.44
C MET A 20 -7.88 -11.27 -14.22
N THR A 21 -8.59 -12.25 -13.68
CA THR A 21 -9.96 -12.01 -13.17
C THR A 21 -9.92 -11.10 -11.94
N MET A 22 -11.08 -10.62 -11.52
CA MET A 22 -11.18 -9.81 -10.30
C MET A 22 -10.78 -10.65 -9.06
N GLU A 23 -11.17 -11.93 -9.00
CA GLU A 23 -10.75 -12.82 -7.91
C GLU A 23 -9.24 -13.03 -7.90
N GLU A 24 -8.64 -13.30 -9.05
CA GLU A 24 -7.18 -13.48 -9.18
C GLU A 24 -6.42 -12.21 -8.76
N LEU A 25 -6.92 -11.04 -9.15
CA LEU A 25 -6.32 -9.76 -8.75
C LEU A 25 -6.39 -9.55 -7.24
N LYS A 26 -7.52 -9.86 -6.60
CA LYS A 26 -7.66 -9.77 -5.14
C LYS A 26 -6.71 -10.73 -4.43
N GLN A 27 -6.65 -11.98 -4.88
CA GLN A 27 -5.75 -12.98 -4.32
C GLN A 27 -4.29 -12.53 -4.44
N GLU A 28 -3.92 -11.92 -5.57
CA GLU A 28 -2.58 -11.40 -5.79
C GLU A 28 -2.26 -10.24 -4.84
N CYS A 29 -3.21 -9.35 -4.57
CA CYS A 29 -3.07 -8.31 -3.55
C CYS A 29 -2.90 -8.90 -2.14
N ASP A 30 -3.66 -9.95 -1.80
CA ASP A 30 -3.58 -10.61 -0.49
C ASP A 30 -2.23 -11.32 -0.31
N ASN A 31 -1.73 -12.01 -1.34
CA ASN A 31 -0.39 -12.64 -1.36
C ASN A 31 0.73 -11.62 -1.14
N HIS A 32 0.46 -10.36 -1.49
CA HIS A 32 1.39 -9.25 -1.47
C HIS A 32 0.96 -8.17 -0.47
N ALA A 33 0.20 -8.54 0.57
CA ALA A 33 -0.36 -7.63 1.57
C ALA A 33 0.71 -6.77 2.27
N ILE A 34 1.95 -7.28 2.37
CA ILE A 34 3.09 -6.53 2.91
C ILE A 34 3.35 -5.22 2.17
N TYR A 35 3.10 -5.15 0.85
CA TYR A 35 3.21 -3.90 0.10
C TYR A 35 2.12 -2.90 0.48
N GLY A 36 0.93 -3.38 0.85
CA GLY A 36 -0.14 -2.54 1.41
C GLY A 36 0.25 -1.93 2.74
N VAL A 37 0.82 -2.74 3.65
CA VAL A 37 1.34 -2.28 4.94
C VAL A 37 2.49 -1.28 4.73
N HIS A 38 3.44 -1.61 3.86
CA HIS A 38 4.55 -0.71 3.53
C HIS A 38 4.07 0.61 2.93
N ALA A 39 3.10 0.59 2.00
CA ALA A 39 2.54 1.80 1.44
C ALA A 39 1.82 2.65 2.51
N ALA A 40 1.06 2.00 3.41
CA ALA A 40 0.40 2.68 4.52
C ALA A 40 1.41 3.31 5.50
N CYS A 41 2.51 2.64 5.80
CA CYS A 41 3.51 3.15 6.75
C CYS A 41 4.50 4.14 6.12
N CYS A 42 4.82 4.06 4.83
CA CYS A 42 5.91 4.85 4.25
C CYS A 42 5.43 5.92 3.26
N VAL A 43 4.35 5.67 2.53
CA VAL A 43 3.88 6.56 1.45
C VAL A 43 2.70 7.40 1.91
N LEU A 44 1.73 6.79 2.57
CA LEU A 44 0.51 7.47 3.04
C LEU A 44 0.76 8.68 3.97
N PRO A 45 1.72 8.66 4.93
CA PRO A 45 2.00 9.82 5.77
C PRO A 45 2.51 11.02 4.95
N ILE A 46 3.25 10.76 3.86
CA ILE A 46 3.77 11.80 2.97
C ILE A 46 2.63 12.40 2.14
N VAL A 47 1.76 11.54 1.58
CA VAL A 47 0.62 11.97 0.76
C VAL A 47 -0.38 12.80 1.57
N LEU A 48 -0.59 12.43 2.83
CA LEU A 48 -1.56 13.09 3.72
C LEU A 48 -0.96 14.25 4.53
N CYS A 49 0.30 14.62 4.31
CA CYS A 49 0.88 15.75 5.01
C CYS A 49 0.34 17.06 4.43
N ASP A 50 -0.41 17.79 5.24
CA ASP A 50 -1.00 19.09 4.86
C ASP A 50 0.05 20.18 4.65
N ASN A 51 1.22 20.03 5.27
CA ASN A 51 2.33 20.98 5.16
C ASN A 51 3.27 20.47 4.06
N GLY A 52 3.56 21.30 3.06
CA GLY A 52 4.44 20.92 1.95
C GLY A 52 5.75 20.28 2.45
N LEU A 53 6.02 19.07 1.99
CA LEU A 53 7.17 18.27 2.41
C LEU A 53 8.32 18.39 1.42
N ASN A 54 9.53 18.51 1.95
CA ASN A 54 10.74 18.24 1.18
C ASN A 54 11.10 16.76 1.34
N ILE A 55 10.96 15.99 0.27
CA ILE A 55 11.24 14.55 0.26
C ILE A 55 12.73 14.29 0.53
N ASP A 56 13.62 15.16 0.06
CA ASP A 56 15.07 15.02 0.31
C ASP A 56 15.39 15.14 1.80
N ASP A 57 14.66 15.99 2.54
CA ASP A 57 14.81 16.09 3.98
C ASP A 57 14.38 14.79 4.67
N ILE A 58 13.30 14.14 4.24
CA ILE A 58 12.82 12.88 4.83
C ILE A 58 13.82 11.75 4.60
N ILE A 59 14.38 11.66 3.39
CA ILE A 59 15.35 10.63 3.00
C ILE A 59 16.68 10.83 3.73
N THR A 60 17.08 12.08 3.97
CA THR A 60 18.43 12.41 4.46
C THR A 60 18.49 12.63 5.99
N SER A 61 17.43 13.14 6.61
CA SER A 61 17.48 13.62 8.01
C SER A 61 17.17 12.57 9.07
N GLY A 62 16.74 11.36 8.70
CA GLY A 62 16.69 10.19 9.56
C GLY A 62 15.76 10.21 10.78
N ASP A 63 15.25 11.36 11.26
CA ASP A 63 14.41 11.32 12.48
C ASP A 63 13.52 12.56 12.75
N ALA A 64 14.01 13.80 12.68
CA ALA A 64 13.31 14.90 13.37
C ALA A 64 12.09 15.51 12.64
N ARG A 65 12.11 15.62 11.31
CA ARG A 65 10.95 16.10 10.51
C ARG A 65 10.01 14.97 10.09
N ALA A 66 10.48 13.72 10.18
CA ALA A 66 9.66 12.55 9.90
C ALA A 66 8.52 12.41 10.92
N THR A 67 8.72 12.83 12.18
CA THR A 67 7.68 12.68 13.20
C THR A 67 6.40 13.46 12.87
N ASP A 68 6.51 14.62 12.23
CA ASP A 68 5.36 15.46 11.88
C ASP A 68 4.44 14.81 10.84
N VAL A 69 5.00 14.06 9.87
CA VAL A 69 4.18 13.37 8.86
C VAL A 69 3.36 12.24 9.46
N TYR A 70 3.88 11.59 10.50
CA TYR A 70 3.18 10.52 11.24
C TYR A 70 2.21 11.06 12.29
N ASN A 71 2.34 12.34 12.67
CA ASN A 71 1.51 12.95 13.70
C ASN A 71 0.18 13.51 13.18
N GLY A 72 -0.01 13.58 11.86
CA GLY A 72 -1.23 14.07 11.24
C GLY A 72 -2.47 13.26 11.64
N GLU A 73 -3.53 13.96 12.06
CA GLU A 73 -4.81 13.34 12.46
C GLU A 73 -5.48 12.59 11.31
N PHE A 74 -5.35 13.08 10.07
CA PHE A 74 -5.83 12.38 8.88
C PHE A 74 -5.10 11.06 8.65
N TYR A 75 -3.77 11.07 8.76
CA TYR A 75 -2.97 9.86 8.63
C TYR A 75 -3.32 8.84 9.71
N LYS A 76 -3.40 9.24 10.98
CA LYS A 76 -3.77 8.33 12.08
C LYS A 76 -5.14 7.70 11.87
N LYS A 77 -6.15 8.49 11.48
CA LYS A 77 -7.50 7.98 11.19
C LYS A 77 -7.51 7.02 10.01
N ALA A 78 -6.77 7.35 8.94
CA ALA A 78 -6.64 6.48 7.78
C ALA A 78 -5.99 5.15 8.17
N LEU A 79 -4.85 5.18 8.87
CA LEU A 79 -4.16 3.98 9.31
C LEU A 79 -5.03 3.13 10.23
N GLN A 80 -5.70 3.73 11.22
CA GLN A 80 -6.63 3.03 12.12
C GLN A 80 -7.74 2.30 11.38
N SER A 81 -8.26 2.87 10.29
CA SER A 81 -9.27 2.22 9.46
C SER A 81 -8.74 1.04 8.65
N MET A 82 -7.44 1.02 8.35
CA MET A 82 -6.78 -0.02 7.56
C MET A 82 -6.24 -1.17 8.42
N LEU A 83 -5.91 -0.92 9.69
CA LEU A 83 -5.36 -1.94 10.61
C LEU A 83 -6.18 -3.24 10.67
N PRO A 84 -7.53 -3.23 10.77
CA PRO A 84 -8.30 -4.47 10.81
C PRO A 84 -8.16 -5.31 9.53
N GLU A 85 -7.93 -4.67 8.39
CA GLU A 85 -7.73 -5.34 7.11
C GLU A 85 -6.37 -6.02 7.07
N PHE A 86 -5.33 -5.35 7.55
CA PHE A 86 -3.97 -5.89 7.63
C PHE A 86 -3.87 -7.05 8.61
N GLU A 87 -4.49 -6.94 9.78
CA GLU A 87 -4.56 -8.03 10.75
C GLU A 87 -5.22 -9.27 10.12
N ARG A 88 -6.37 -9.10 9.45
CA ARG A 88 -7.05 -10.20 8.77
C ARG A 88 -6.19 -10.85 7.69
N MET A 89 -5.43 -10.06 6.94
CA MET A 89 -4.53 -10.56 5.90
C MET A 89 -3.36 -11.35 6.52
N GLU A 90 -2.80 -10.91 7.64
CA GLU A 90 -1.74 -11.63 8.38
C GLU A 90 -2.21 -13.02 8.86
N PHE A 91 -3.45 -13.14 9.34
CA PHE A 91 -4.04 -14.43 9.73
C PHE A 91 -4.31 -15.38 8.55
N SER A 92 -4.48 -14.85 7.33
CA SER A 92 -4.65 -15.67 6.12
C SER A 92 -3.33 -16.14 5.49
N GLY A 93 -2.23 -15.41 5.72
CA GLY A 93 -0.92 -15.64 5.11
C GLY A 93 -0.01 -16.64 5.83
N ASN A 94 -0.41 -17.15 7.00
CA ASN A 94 0.50 -17.89 7.90
C ASN A 94 0.73 -19.36 7.54
N SER A 95 0.80 -19.69 6.25
CA SER A 95 1.25 -21.02 5.80
C SER A 95 2.60 -21.01 5.09
N HIS A 96 3.09 -19.94 4.46
CA HIS A 96 4.40 -19.99 3.78
C HIS A 96 5.20 -18.68 3.90
N ASN A 97 6.39 -18.82 4.50
CA ASN A 97 7.58 -17.96 4.45
C ASN A 97 7.73 -16.77 5.42
N MET A 98 8.28 -17.08 6.60
CA MET A 98 9.70 -16.80 6.95
C MET A 98 10.38 -15.65 6.18
N PHE A 99 10.33 -14.43 6.72
CA PHE A 99 11.25 -13.33 6.37
C PHE A 99 11.57 -12.47 7.59
N PHE A 100 12.20 -13.09 8.58
CA PHE A 100 13.14 -12.43 9.48
C PHE A 100 14.27 -13.44 9.73
N SER A 101 15.33 -13.35 8.93
CA SER A 101 16.65 -13.90 9.24
C SER A 101 17.73 -13.01 8.65
#